data_AF-A0A7W0X8P2-F1
#
_entry.id   AF-A0A7W0X8P2-F1
#
_cell.length_a   1.000
_cell.length_b   1.000
_cell.length_c   1.000
_cell.angle_alpha   90.00
_cell.angle_beta   90.00
_cell.angle_gamma   90.00
#
_symmetry.space_group_name_H-M   'P 1'
#
loop_
_entity.id
_entity.type
_entity.pdbx_description
1 polymer ?
#
loop_
_entity_poly.entity_id
_entity_poly.type
_entity_poly.pdbx_seq_one_letter_code
_entity_poly.pdbx_strand_id
1 'polypeptide(L)'
;MSRRLVLKRRGDPSHIAYDEPVNDSRRRERRRARERAVRLRRRNALFALAALALIAGVAAGAGGGTSSSDPGESAKADLPPVPTLPGGGRRILPGRQVVALYGAPQDAELGALGIGSPDSAGRKLVRQAAAYRTRRVKVLPAMELIATVVHRDAGDDGKFRTRQTDAVIRRYLRAARKARALLILDIQPGRADFLTEAKAFGKWLREPDVSLALDPEWRMGPGQIPGQTIGSVDAGEVNSVSRWLSGVIRTNRLPQKLLVIHQFTSDMVRRRQTLQRPPGVAPVLNVDGFGDQAQKKAKYTELSQRRLTNGFKLFYKEDTRLFSPGQVRRLKPMPRFVVYE
;
A
#
# COMPACT_ATOMS: atom_id res chain seq x y z
N MET A 1 -20.33 -49.91 -67.59
CA MET A 1 -21.09 -49.02 -66.69
C MET A 1 -20.23 -47.82 -66.32
N SER A 2 -20.76 -46.64 -66.57
CA SER A 2 -20.15 -45.31 -66.43
C SER A 2 -19.74 -44.94 -64.99
N ARG A 3 -18.59 -44.29 -64.81
CA ARG A 3 -18.50 -42.82 -64.62
C ARG A 3 -17.04 -42.36 -64.46
N ARG A 4 -16.81 -41.20 -65.07
CA ARG A 4 -15.58 -40.40 -65.20
C ARG A 4 -15.67 -39.23 -64.21
N LEU A 5 -14.56 -38.84 -63.58
CA LEU A 5 -14.17 -37.46 -63.17
C LEU A 5 -12.78 -37.56 -62.51
N VAL A 6 -11.64 -37.12 -63.08
CA VAL A 6 -11.19 -35.74 -63.43
C VAL A 6 -11.04 -34.90 -62.14
N LEU A 7 -9.92 -34.26 -61.72
CA LEU A 7 -8.71 -33.72 -62.37
C LEU A 7 -7.54 -33.55 -61.35
N LYS A 8 -6.34 -33.47 -61.92
CA LYS A 8 -4.96 -33.12 -61.49
C LYS A 8 -4.77 -31.77 -60.73
N ARG A 9 -3.84 -31.70 -59.75
CA ARG A 9 -2.59 -30.85 -59.76
C ARG A 9 -1.78 -30.90 -58.44
N ARG A 10 -0.45 -30.82 -58.61
CA ARG A 10 0.64 -30.74 -57.61
C ARG A 10 0.78 -29.35 -56.99
N GLY A 11 1.32 -29.28 -55.76
CA GLY A 11 1.96 -28.10 -55.16
C GLY A 11 2.26 -28.26 -53.66
N ASP A 12 3.53 -28.52 -53.31
CA ASP A 12 4.17 -28.41 -51.98
C ASP A 12 4.50 -26.89 -51.70
N PRO A 13 4.92 -26.36 -50.51
CA PRO A 13 5.29 -27.00 -49.24
C PRO A 13 4.87 -26.28 -47.92
N SER A 14 5.28 -26.88 -46.79
CA SER A 14 5.58 -26.28 -45.48
C SER A 14 4.45 -26.05 -44.45
N HIS A 15 4.31 -27.01 -43.52
CA HIS A 15 4.03 -26.72 -42.11
C HIS A 15 4.77 -27.74 -41.23
N ILE A 16 5.99 -27.38 -40.85
CA ILE A 16 6.70 -28.01 -39.73
C ILE A 16 6.05 -27.46 -38.46
N ALA A 17 5.27 -28.30 -37.76
CA ALA A 17 4.80 -28.00 -36.43
C ALA A 17 5.98 -28.08 -35.46
N TYR A 18 6.42 -26.94 -34.93
CA TYR A 18 7.29 -26.89 -33.77
C TYR A 18 6.43 -27.05 -32.51
N ASP A 19 6.38 -28.26 -31.97
CA ASP A 19 5.97 -28.49 -30.57
C ASP A 19 7.10 -27.97 -29.65
N GLU A 20 6.95 -26.77 -29.10
CA GLU A 20 7.87 -26.23 -28.08
C GLU A 20 7.59 -26.84 -26.69
N PRO A 21 8.59 -27.46 -26.01
CA PRO A 21 8.43 -28.07 -24.70
C PRO A 21 8.53 -27.10 -23.51
N VAL A 22 8.33 -25.79 -23.71
CA VAL A 22 8.62 -24.75 -22.70
C VAL A 22 7.47 -24.52 -21.70
N ASN A 23 6.26 -25.04 -21.97
CA ASN A 23 5.07 -24.79 -21.14
C ASN A 23 4.82 -25.85 -20.04
N ASP A 24 5.37 -27.06 -20.17
CA ASP A 24 5.10 -28.15 -19.23
C ASP A 24 5.95 -28.04 -17.93
N SER A 25 7.17 -27.51 -18.03
CA SER A 25 8.07 -27.32 -16.88
C SER A 25 7.51 -26.32 -15.87
N ARG A 26 7.01 -25.18 -16.33
CA ARG A 26 6.38 -24.14 -15.49
C ARG A 26 5.08 -24.63 -14.85
N ARG A 27 4.32 -25.48 -15.55
CA ARG A 27 3.07 -26.07 -15.02
C ARG A 27 3.37 -27.10 -13.93
N ARG A 28 4.41 -27.92 -14.11
CA ARG A 28 4.91 -28.88 -13.11
C ARG A 28 5.49 -28.18 -11.89
N GLU A 29 6.20 -27.08 -12.07
CA GLU A 29 6.78 -26.28 -10.98
C GLU A 29 5.71 -25.61 -10.12
N ARG A 30 4.68 -25.03 -10.75
CA ARG A 30 3.49 -24.47 -10.05
C ARG A 30 2.72 -25.54 -9.27
N ARG A 31 2.58 -26.74 -9.82
CA ARG A 31 1.94 -27.87 -9.13
C ARG A 31 2.74 -28.30 -7.91
N ARG A 32 4.06 -28.43 -8.04
CA ARG A 32 4.98 -28.77 -6.93
C ARG A 32 4.97 -27.70 -5.83
N ALA A 33 4.90 -26.42 -6.20
CA ALA A 33 4.79 -25.31 -5.24
C ALA A 33 3.46 -25.34 -4.46
N ARG A 34 2.34 -25.62 -5.13
CA ARG A 34 1.02 -25.78 -4.50
C ARG A 34 1.00 -26.96 -3.52
N GLU A 35 1.56 -28.10 -3.90
CA GLU A 35 1.64 -29.28 -3.03
C GLU A 35 2.56 -29.08 -1.82
N ARG A 36 3.59 -28.24 -1.92
CA ARG A 36 4.44 -27.83 -0.77
C ARG A 36 3.69 -26.89 0.18
N ALA A 37 2.93 -25.94 -0.36
CA ALA A 37 2.12 -25.01 0.44
C ALA A 37 1.00 -25.72 1.22
N VAL A 38 0.34 -26.70 0.62
CA VAL A 38 -0.69 -27.52 1.28
C VAL A 38 -0.08 -28.38 2.41
N ARG A 39 1.10 -28.97 2.18
CA ARG A 39 1.83 -29.75 3.19
C ARG A 39 2.28 -28.90 4.38
N LEU A 40 2.76 -27.67 4.15
CA LEU A 40 3.11 -26.73 5.21
C LEU A 40 1.90 -26.27 6.03
N ARG A 41 0.74 -26.05 5.40
CA ARG A 41 -0.52 -25.71 6.10
C ARG A 41 -1.01 -26.86 6.99
N ARG A 42 -0.93 -28.11 6.52
CA ARG A 42 -1.29 -29.30 7.34
C ARG A 42 -0.34 -29.51 8.51
N ARG A 43 0.97 -29.28 8.33
CA ARG A 43 1.96 -29.41 9.41
C ARG A 43 1.77 -28.34 10.48
N ASN A 44 1.46 -27.10 10.09
CA ASN A 44 1.24 -26.00 11.05
C ASN A 44 -0.10 -26.12 11.81
N ALA A 45 -1.12 -26.75 11.22
CA ALA A 45 -2.38 -27.05 11.92
C ALA A 45 -2.20 -28.07 13.06
N LEU A 46 -1.28 -29.04 12.91
CA LEU A 46 -0.97 -30.01 13.96
C LEU A 46 -0.17 -29.39 15.12
N PHE A 47 0.69 -28.40 14.87
CA PHE A 47 1.39 -27.67 15.94
C PHE A 47 0.50 -26.72 16.74
N ALA A 48 -0.59 -26.20 16.13
CA ALA A 48 -1.52 -25.31 16.81
C ALA A 48 -2.43 -26.04 17.84
N LEU A 49 -2.69 -27.33 17.64
CA LEU A 49 -3.47 -28.15 18.59
C LEU A 49 -2.66 -28.57 19.83
N ALA A 50 -1.33 -28.72 19.71
CA ALA A 50 -0.47 -29.07 20.85
C ALA A 50 -0.22 -27.88 21.81
N ALA A 51 -0.29 -26.63 21.32
CA ALA A 51 -0.04 -25.44 22.13
C ALA A 51 -1.26 -24.95 22.94
N LEU A 52 -2.46 -25.48 22.67
CA LEU A 52 -3.71 -25.10 23.34
C LEU A 52 -4.00 -25.90 24.62
N ALA A 53 -3.13 -26.85 25.00
CA ALA A 53 -3.27 -27.65 26.21
C ALA A 53 -2.42 -27.17 27.41
N LEU A 54 -1.66 -26.07 27.30
CA LEU A 54 -0.68 -25.69 28.33
C LEU A 54 -0.88 -24.32 29.01
N ILE A 55 -2.00 -23.63 28.81
CA ILE A 55 -2.28 -22.34 29.49
C ILE A 55 -3.65 -22.38 30.16
N ALA A 56 -3.75 -23.24 31.18
CA ALA A 56 -4.78 -23.15 32.20
C ALA A 56 -4.05 -23.32 33.55
N GLY A 57 -3.73 -22.20 34.20
CA GLY A 57 -3.09 -22.25 35.51
C GLY A 57 -2.57 -20.91 35.99
N VAL A 58 -3.33 -20.34 36.94
CA VAL A 58 -2.93 -19.46 38.05
C VAL A 58 -3.54 -18.06 38.03
N ALA A 59 -4.25 -17.79 39.14
CA ALA A 59 -5.18 -16.73 39.42
C ALA A 59 -4.67 -15.77 40.52
N ALA A 60 -5.26 -14.57 40.51
CA ALA A 60 -5.78 -13.75 41.63
C ALA A 60 -4.92 -13.31 42.84
N GLY A 61 -5.16 -12.04 43.21
CA GLY A 61 -4.93 -11.40 44.52
C GLY A 61 -4.33 -9.99 44.39
N ALA A 62 -4.61 -8.96 45.19
CA ALA A 62 -5.73 -8.44 46.00
C ALA A 62 -5.16 -7.19 46.75
N GLY A 63 -6.01 -6.21 47.12
CA GLY A 63 -5.68 -5.11 48.06
C GLY A 63 -5.30 -3.78 47.37
N GLY A 64 -5.96 -2.64 47.56
CA GLY A 64 -6.77 -2.19 48.69
C GLY A 64 -5.92 -1.30 49.62
N GLY A 65 -5.90 0.01 49.38
CA GLY A 65 -5.13 0.95 50.19
C GLY A 65 -5.38 2.41 49.77
N THR A 66 -6.36 3.04 50.42
CA THR A 66 -6.61 4.48 50.43
C THR A 66 -5.62 5.17 51.36
N SER A 67 -4.98 6.25 50.88
CA SER A 67 -4.33 7.25 51.74
C SER A 67 -4.62 8.65 51.20
N SER A 68 -5.19 9.44 52.09
CA SER A 68 -5.44 10.88 52.04
C SER A 68 -4.17 11.71 51.88
N SER A 69 -4.25 12.80 51.13
CA SER A 69 -3.28 13.91 51.19
C SER A 69 -3.98 15.26 51.01
N ASP A 70 -3.57 16.21 51.85
CA ASP A 70 -4.04 17.58 52.06
C ASP A 70 -4.21 18.47 50.80
N PRO A 71 -5.00 19.58 50.91
CA PRO A 71 -5.26 20.49 49.82
C PRO A 71 -4.21 21.63 49.79
N GLY A 72 -3.29 21.61 48.83
CA GLY A 72 -2.35 22.73 48.73
C GLY A 72 -1.20 22.61 47.74
N GLU A 73 -1.47 22.40 46.46
CA GLU A 73 -0.66 23.00 45.39
C GLU A 73 -1.43 22.89 44.07
N SER A 74 -1.75 24.03 43.44
CA SER A 74 -2.31 24.04 42.09
C SER A 74 -1.21 23.60 41.13
N ALA A 75 -0.98 22.28 41.04
CA ALA A 75 -0.21 21.65 40.00
C ALA A 75 -0.80 22.10 38.66
N LYS A 76 -0.06 22.95 37.93
CA LYS A 76 -0.30 23.11 36.50
C LYS A 76 -0.16 21.71 35.93
N ALA A 77 -1.29 21.08 35.60
CA ALA A 77 -1.30 19.75 35.02
C ALA A 77 -0.39 19.78 33.79
N ASP A 78 0.75 19.10 33.87
CA ASP A 78 1.68 18.95 32.76
C ASP A 78 0.93 18.24 31.64
N LEU A 79 0.48 19.02 30.66
CA LEU A 79 -0.23 18.48 29.50
C LEU A 79 0.71 17.48 28.83
N PRO A 80 0.22 16.26 28.49
CA PRO A 80 1.06 15.25 27.88
C PRO A 80 1.74 15.80 26.62
N PRO A 81 3.03 15.45 26.39
CA PRO A 81 3.82 16.00 25.31
C PRO A 81 3.14 15.74 23.97
N VAL A 82 3.06 16.79 23.15
CA VAL A 82 2.29 16.71 21.92
C VAL A 82 3.06 15.92 20.85
N PRO A 83 2.49 14.87 20.25
CA PRO A 83 3.23 14.01 19.32
C PRO A 83 3.77 14.75 18.09
N THR A 84 4.97 14.38 17.65
CA THR A 84 5.66 14.95 16.47
C THR A 84 5.97 13.89 15.43
N LEU A 85 6.22 14.35 14.19
CA LEU A 85 6.62 13.50 13.06
C LEU A 85 8.09 13.06 13.18
N PRO A 86 8.51 12.01 12.46
CA PRO A 86 9.93 11.72 12.28
C PRO A 86 10.68 12.96 11.76
N GLY A 87 11.80 13.30 12.43
CA GLY A 87 12.54 14.53 12.15
C GLY A 87 11.90 15.82 12.69
N GLY A 88 10.96 15.70 13.63
CA GLY A 88 10.34 16.80 14.36
C GLY A 88 9.18 17.48 13.62
N GLY A 89 8.54 18.44 14.26
CA GLY A 89 7.42 19.21 13.71
C GLY A 89 6.13 18.39 13.53
N ARG A 90 5.11 19.03 12.96
CA ARG A 90 3.74 18.48 12.89
C ARG A 90 3.06 18.55 11.52
N ARG A 91 3.76 19.05 10.51
CA ARG A 91 3.28 19.11 9.12
C ARG A 91 4.23 18.33 8.21
N ILE A 92 3.64 17.50 7.36
CA ILE A 92 4.32 16.81 6.26
C ILE A 92 4.32 17.74 5.04
N LEU A 93 3.16 18.30 4.69
CA LEU A 93 2.92 19.17 3.54
C LEU A 93 2.21 20.48 3.95
N PRO A 94 2.60 21.62 3.35
CA PRO A 94 3.77 21.82 2.49
C PRO A 94 5.09 21.76 3.28
N GLY A 95 6.23 21.71 2.58
CA GLY A 95 7.57 21.85 3.18
C GLY A 95 8.46 20.61 3.10
N ARG A 96 7.90 19.38 3.08
CA ARG A 96 8.68 18.15 2.86
C ARG A 96 8.32 17.47 1.54
N GLN A 97 9.29 16.80 0.92
CA GLN A 97 9.04 15.82 -0.13
C GLN A 97 9.11 14.44 0.52
N VAL A 98 8.10 13.61 0.27
CA VAL A 98 8.06 12.25 0.81
C VAL A 98 8.61 11.31 -0.25
N VAL A 99 9.51 10.43 0.16
CA VAL A 99 10.07 9.37 -0.70
C VAL A 99 9.77 8.04 -0.05
N ALA A 100 9.10 7.14 -0.76
CA ALA A 100 8.59 5.90 -0.22
C ALA A 100 9.11 4.65 -0.95
N LEU A 101 9.12 3.52 -0.24
CA LEU A 101 9.13 2.18 -0.85
C LEU A 101 7.75 1.54 -0.64
N TYR A 102 7.18 0.95 -1.68
CA TYR A 102 5.87 0.30 -1.69
C TYR A 102 5.99 -1.22 -1.62
N GLY A 103 5.02 -1.86 -0.96
CA GLY A 103 4.75 -3.28 -1.15
C GLY A 103 4.41 -4.06 0.13
N ALA A 104 4.49 -5.39 0.05
CA ALA A 104 4.12 -6.26 1.17
C ALA A 104 4.91 -7.58 1.23
N PRO A 105 5.11 -8.16 2.43
CA PRO A 105 6.04 -9.28 2.64
C PRO A 105 5.56 -10.64 2.10
N GLN A 106 4.33 -10.74 1.60
CA GLN A 106 3.74 -11.99 1.13
C GLN A 106 4.36 -12.49 -0.17
N ASP A 107 4.75 -11.58 -1.05
CA ASP A 107 5.26 -11.90 -2.38
C ASP A 107 6.19 -10.78 -2.86
N ALA A 108 7.29 -11.15 -3.52
CA ALA A 108 8.24 -10.18 -4.06
C ALA A 108 7.64 -9.35 -5.21
N GLU A 109 6.62 -9.88 -5.89
CA GLU A 109 5.88 -9.17 -6.94
C GLU A 109 4.92 -8.12 -6.40
N LEU A 110 4.73 -8.04 -5.07
CA LEU A 110 3.95 -6.97 -4.43
C LEU A 110 4.77 -5.71 -4.17
N GLY A 111 6.04 -5.65 -4.58
CA GLY A 111 6.86 -4.44 -4.54
C GLY A 111 8.07 -4.48 -3.61
N ALA A 112 9.00 -3.55 -3.83
CA ALA A 112 10.32 -3.48 -3.20
C ALA A 112 10.34 -3.46 -1.66
N LEU A 113 9.28 -3.01 -0.98
CA LEU A 113 9.20 -3.00 0.48
C LEU A 113 9.06 -4.42 1.06
N GLY A 114 8.46 -5.34 0.30
CA GLY A 114 8.28 -6.74 0.67
C GLY A 114 9.53 -7.60 0.53
N ILE A 115 10.51 -7.15 -0.27
CA ILE A 115 11.70 -7.93 -0.61
C ILE A 115 12.71 -7.86 0.55
N GLY A 116 12.91 -9.01 1.21
CA GLY A 116 13.82 -9.17 2.33
C GLY A 116 13.18 -8.80 3.68
N SER A 117 13.97 -8.30 4.62
CA SER A 117 13.47 -7.89 5.94
C SER A 117 13.01 -6.42 5.96
N PRO A 118 12.07 -6.03 6.84
CA PRO A 118 11.70 -4.62 7.01
C PRO A 118 12.90 -3.70 7.35
N ASP A 119 13.87 -4.19 8.11
CA ASP A 119 15.09 -3.44 8.44
C ASP A 119 15.98 -3.22 7.20
N SER A 120 16.14 -4.24 6.35
CA SER A 120 16.86 -4.07 5.08
C SER A 120 16.14 -3.13 4.12
N ALA A 121 14.81 -3.21 4.06
CA ALA A 121 14.00 -2.26 3.30
C ALA A 121 14.14 -0.83 3.83
N GLY A 122 14.20 -0.65 5.16
CA GLY A 122 14.48 0.64 5.80
C GLY A 122 15.83 1.22 5.40
N ARG A 123 16.89 0.39 5.35
CA ARG A 123 18.20 0.84 4.85
C ARG A 123 18.16 1.23 3.37
N LYS A 124 17.47 0.46 2.52
CA LYS A 124 17.26 0.79 1.10
C LYS A 124 16.52 2.12 0.95
N LEU A 125 15.44 2.31 1.71
CA LEU A 125 14.63 3.52 1.75
C LEU A 125 15.46 4.76 2.13
N VAL A 126 16.29 4.67 3.17
CA VAL A 126 17.14 5.80 3.59
C VAL A 126 18.10 6.21 2.46
N ARG A 127 18.71 5.26 1.75
CA ARG A 127 19.57 5.55 0.59
C ARG A 127 18.79 6.18 -0.56
N GLN A 128 17.62 5.62 -0.90
CA GLN A 128 16.76 6.15 -1.95
C GLN A 128 16.32 7.59 -1.63
N ALA A 129 15.89 7.84 -0.40
CA ALA A 129 15.46 9.16 0.07
C ALA A 129 16.61 10.19 0.11
N ALA A 130 17.84 9.75 0.41
CA ALA A 130 19.01 10.64 0.42
C ALA A 130 19.26 11.29 -0.95
N ALA A 131 19.03 10.56 -2.05
CA ALA A 131 19.22 11.07 -3.41
C ALA A 131 18.25 12.20 -3.82
N TYR A 132 17.18 12.40 -3.04
CA TYR A 132 16.22 13.50 -3.21
C TYR A 132 16.57 14.75 -2.42
N ARG A 133 17.46 14.66 -1.42
CA ARG A 133 17.80 15.79 -0.56
C ARG A 133 18.56 16.84 -1.36
N THR A 134 18.19 18.10 -1.12
CA THR A 134 18.91 19.28 -1.62
C THR A 134 18.89 20.35 -0.54
N ARG A 135 19.66 21.43 -0.70
CA ARG A 135 19.62 22.58 0.23
C ARG A 135 18.21 23.16 0.44
N ARG A 136 17.31 23.03 -0.56
CA ARG A 136 15.96 23.61 -0.54
C ARG A 136 14.85 22.59 -0.25
N VAL A 137 15.14 21.29 -0.30
CA VAL A 137 14.11 20.23 -0.19
C VAL A 137 14.42 19.33 0.99
N LYS A 138 13.59 19.43 2.03
CA LYS A 138 13.57 18.49 3.16
C LYS A 138 12.88 17.20 2.72
N VAL A 139 13.53 16.05 2.89
CA VAL A 139 12.97 14.75 2.53
C VAL A 139 12.53 13.98 3.77
N LEU A 140 11.32 13.42 3.74
CA LEU A 140 10.78 12.52 4.75
C LEU A 140 10.61 11.13 4.14
N PRO A 141 11.37 10.12 4.57
CA PRO A 141 11.18 8.76 4.06
C PRO A 141 9.84 8.16 4.52
N ALA A 142 9.30 7.20 3.77
CA ALA A 142 8.12 6.44 4.15
C ALA A 142 8.19 4.96 3.70
N MET A 143 7.58 4.07 4.46
CA MET A 143 7.29 2.69 4.05
C MET A 143 5.80 2.61 3.75
N GLU A 144 5.42 2.33 2.51
CA GLU A 144 4.02 2.16 2.11
C GLU A 144 3.69 0.67 2.03
N LEU A 145 3.13 0.16 3.13
CA LEU A 145 2.82 -1.25 3.32
C LEU A 145 1.40 -1.53 2.82
N ILE A 146 1.24 -2.50 1.91
CA ILE A 146 -0.08 -3.02 1.54
C ILE A 146 -0.69 -3.71 2.77
N ALA A 147 -1.57 -2.98 3.45
CA ALA A 147 -2.18 -3.35 4.72
C ALA A 147 -3.48 -4.14 4.52
N THR A 148 -4.25 -3.81 3.47
CA THR A 148 -5.29 -4.70 2.94
C THR A 148 -4.83 -5.18 1.57
N VAL A 149 -4.67 -6.49 1.42
CA VAL A 149 -4.21 -7.14 0.19
C VAL A 149 -5.42 -7.74 -0.52
N VAL A 150 -5.61 -7.38 -1.79
CA VAL A 150 -6.67 -7.91 -2.63
C VAL A 150 -6.31 -9.31 -3.17
N HIS A 151 -7.32 -10.14 -3.40
CA HIS A 151 -7.17 -11.49 -3.94
C HIS A 151 -8.10 -11.69 -5.14
N ARG A 152 -7.71 -12.62 -6.03
CA ARG A 152 -8.57 -13.05 -7.14
C ARG A 152 -9.78 -13.84 -6.65
N ASP A 153 -9.61 -14.60 -5.59
CA ASP A 153 -10.67 -15.46 -5.04
C ASP A 153 -11.36 -14.79 -3.86
N ALA A 154 -12.67 -15.04 -3.72
CA ALA A 154 -13.44 -14.56 -2.59
C ALA A 154 -12.97 -15.23 -1.29
N GLY A 155 -12.81 -14.43 -0.23
CA GLY A 155 -12.78 -14.95 1.14
C GLY A 155 -14.19 -15.25 1.64
N ASP A 156 -14.29 -15.74 2.87
CA ASP A 156 -15.56 -16.16 3.50
C ASP A 156 -16.61 -15.03 3.55
N ASP A 157 -16.16 -13.77 3.61
CA ASP A 157 -17.00 -12.57 3.63
C ASP A 157 -17.36 -12.05 2.22
N GLY A 158 -16.90 -12.73 1.16
CA GLY A 158 -17.11 -12.34 -0.22
C GLY A 158 -16.39 -11.05 -0.63
N LYS A 159 -15.41 -10.56 0.15
CA LYS A 159 -14.76 -9.26 -0.09
C LYS A 159 -13.49 -9.30 -0.91
N PHE A 160 -12.99 -10.48 -1.29
CA PHE A 160 -11.81 -10.64 -2.16
C PHE A 160 -10.55 -9.95 -1.61
N ARG A 161 -10.35 -9.99 -0.29
CA ARG A 161 -9.22 -9.33 0.36
C ARG A 161 -8.90 -9.97 1.70
N THR A 162 -7.68 -9.76 2.18
CA THR A 162 -7.28 -10.02 3.57
C THR A 162 -6.59 -8.81 4.16
N ARG A 163 -6.61 -8.68 5.50
CA ARG A 163 -5.85 -7.65 6.21
C ARG A 163 -4.52 -8.23 6.74
N GLN A 164 -3.46 -7.42 6.73
CA GLN A 164 -2.23 -7.71 7.45
C GLN A 164 -2.54 -7.88 8.94
N THR A 165 -1.83 -8.81 9.57
CA THR A 165 -1.93 -8.98 11.02
C THR A 165 -1.24 -7.83 11.76
N ASP A 166 -1.62 -7.63 13.02
CA ASP A 166 -0.94 -6.67 13.89
C ASP A 166 0.56 -6.92 14.01
N ALA A 167 0.97 -8.19 14.01
CA ALA A 167 2.37 -8.55 14.11
C ALA A 167 3.18 -8.02 12.91
N VAL A 168 2.61 -8.10 11.70
CA VAL A 168 3.23 -7.56 10.48
C VAL A 168 3.29 -6.03 10.55
N ILE A 169 2.17 -5.37 10.84
CA ILE A 169 2.12 -3.90 10.91
C ILE A 169 3.09 -3.38 11.98
N ARG A 170 3.15 -4.02 13.16
CA ARG A 170 4.09 -3.67 14.24
C ARG A 170 5.55 -3.80 13.79
N ARG A 171 5.88 -4.84 13.03
CA ARG A 171 7.25 -5.06 12.52
C ARG A 171 7.66 -3.95 11.56
N TYR A 172 6.79 -3.58 10.62
CA TYR A 172 7.05 -2.49 9.69
C TYR A 172 7.07 -1.11 10.37
N LEU A 173 6.19 -0.86 11.35
CA LEU A 173 6.22 0.37 12.12
C LEU A 173 7.54 0.55 12.89
N ARG A 174 8.04 -0.52 13.53
CA ARG A 174 9.36 -0.49 14.18
C ARG A 174 10.49 -0.17 13.20
N ALA A 175 10.47 -0.79 12.02
CA ALA A 175 11.47 -0.56 10.99
C ALA A 175 11.40 0.88 10.43
N ALA A 176 10.19 1.41 10.21
CA ALA A 176 9.96 2.79 9.80
C ALA A 176 10.53 3.77 10.84
N ARG A 177 10.24 3.56 12.13
CA ARG A 177 10.78 4.37 13.25
C ARG A 177 12.30 4.35 13.30
N LYS A 178 12.92 3.17 13.18
CA LYS A 178 14.39 3.01 13.11
C LYS A 178 14.99 3.78 11.93
N ALA A 179 14.29 3.84 10.80
CA ALA A 179 14.68 4.59 9.61
C ALA A 179 14.30 6.09 9.67
N ARG A 180 13.70 6.57 10.76
CA ARG A 180 13.09 7.91 10.89
C ARG A 180 12.12 8.21 9.73
N ALA A 181 11.32 7.22 9.37
CA ALA A 181 10.37 7.22 8.27
C ALA A 181 8.92 7.16 8.79
N LEU A 182 7.97 7.53 7.93
CA LEU A 182 6.56 7.24 8.13
C LEU A 182 6.26 5.77 7.80
N LEU A 183 5.19 5.24 8.37
CA LEU A 183 4.49 4.08 7.82
C LEU A 183 3.20 4.57 7.14
N ILE A 184 2.94 4.14 5.91
CA ILE A 184 1.70 4.41 5.18
C ILE A 184 1.01 3.05 5.03
N LEU A 185 -0.23 2.96 5.49
CA LEU A 185 -1.04 1.76 5.34
C LEU A 185 -1.85 1.89 4.06
N ASP A 186 -1.55 1.04 3.08
CA ASP A 186 -2.25 1.00 1.80
C ASP A 186 -3.42 0.01 1.85
N ILE A 187 -4.54 0.39 1.25
CA ILE A 187 -5.78 -0.37 1.24
C ILE A 187 -6.13 -0.74 -0.20
N GLN A 188 -6.11 -2.04 -0.48
CA GLN A 188 -6.70 -2.65 -1.67
C GLN A 188 -8.01 -3.35 -1.26
N PRO A 189 -9.17 -2.67 -1.36
CA PRO A 189 -10.34 -3.06 -0.57
C PRO A 189 -11.12 -4.24 -1.14
N GLY A 190 -10.82 -4.70 -2.37
CA GLY A 190 -11.64 -5.67 -3.07
C GLY A 190 -13.09 -5.16 -3.19
N ARG A 191 -14.07 -5.94 -2.72
CA ARG A 191 -15.49 -5.54 -2.69
C ARG A 191 -15.94 -4.83 -1.41
N ALA A 192 -15.01 -4.50 -0.51
CA ALA A 192 -15.31 -3.62 0.63
C ALA A 192 -15.27 -2.14 0.19
N ASP A 193 -15.85 -1.26 0.99
CA ASP A 193 -15.61 0.18 0.87
C ASP A 193 -14.34 0.58 1.65
N PHE A 194 -13.72 1.69 1.23
CA PHE A 194 -12.48 2.17 1.84
C PHE A 194 -12.63 2.60 3.30
N LEU A 195 -13.80 3.13 3.70
CA LEU A 195 -13.98 3.63 5.06
C LEU A 195 -14.02 2.46 6.05
N THR A 196 -14.69 1.37 5.70
CA THR A 196 -14.71 0.13 6.48
C THR A 196 -13.30 -0.42 6.68
N GLU A 197 -12.49 -0.48 5.63
CA GLU A 197 -11.11 -0.95 5.72
C GLU A 197 -10.21 0.00 6.52
N ALA A 198 -10.33 1.31 6.31
CA ALA A 198 -9.56 2.30 7.04
C ALA A 198 -9.85 2.24 8.56
N LYS A 199 -11.12 2.07 8.94
CA LYS A 199 -11.53 1.92 10.35
C LYS A 199 -10.93 0.67 11.00
N ALA A 200 -10.73 -0.42 10.25
CA ALA A 200 -10.11 -1.63 10.78
C ALA A 200 -8.66 -1.41 11.24
N PHE A 201 -7.96 -0.43 10.66
CA PHE A 201 -6.62 -0.02 11.08
C PHE A 201 -6.62 1.19 12.02
N GLY A 202 -7.78 1.57 12.59
CA GLY A 202 -7.93 2.77 13.41
C GLY A 202 -6.95 2.86 14.58
N LYS A 203 -6.57 1.73 15.19
CA LYS A 203 -5.54 1.71 16.26
C LYS A 203 -4.16 2.13 15.77
N TRP A 204 -3.78 1.73 14.56
CA TRP A 204 -2.51 2.10 13.95
C TRP A 204 -2.55 3.55 13.46
N LEU A 205 -3.69 3.98 12.93
CA LEU A 205 -3.88 5.37 12.50
C LEU A 205 -3.92 6.37 13.65
N ARG A 206 -3.98 5.92 14.92
CA ARG A 206 -3.76 6.76 16.11
C ARG A 206 -2.27 7.02 16.40
N GLU A 207 -1.35 6.28 15.80
CA GLU A 207 0.10 6.54 15.93
C GLU A 207 0.49 7.81 15.16
N PRO A 208 1.41 8.65 15.67
CA PRO A 208 1.73 9.95 15.06
C PRO A 208 2.42 9.84 13.70
N ASP A 209 3.12 8.74 13.45
CA ASP A 209 3.95 8.48 12.27
C ASP A 209 3.31 7.51 11.26
N VAL A 210 2.01 7.21 11.42
CA VAL A 210 1.23 6.36 10.51
C VAL A 210 0.29 7.21 9.65
N SER A 211 0.35 7.05 8.33
CA SER A 211 -0.55 7.68 7.35
C SER A 211 -1.32 6.61 6.55
N LEU A 212 -2.18 7.04 5.62
CA LEU A 212 -3.07 6.15 4.88
C LEU A 212 -2.90 6.33 3.37
N ALA A 213 -3.01 5.24 2.63
CA ALA A 213 -3.12 5.21 1.18
C ALA A 213 -4.35 4.41 0.74
N LEU A 214 -4.90 4.75 -0.42
CA LEU A 214 -6.04 4.10 -1.05
C LEU A 214 -5.65 3.71 -2.47
N ASP A 215 -5.90 2.45 -2.85
CA ASP A 215 -5.74 1.94 -4.21
C ASP A 215 -7.10 1.75 -4.91
N PRO A 216 -7.65 2.78 -5.58
CA PRO A 216 -8.92 2.70 -6.34
C PRO A 216 -8.98 1.59 -7.38
N GLU A 217 -7.86 1.18 -7.97
CA GLU A 217 -7.83 0.09 -8.96
C GLU A 217 -8.32 -1.25 -8.38
N TRP A 218 -8.22 -1.41 -7.07
CA TRP A 218 -8.68 -2.60 -6.36
C TRP A 218 -10.05 -2.44 -5.72
N ARG A 219 -10.74 -1.32 -5.97
CA ARG A 219 -12.09 -1.05 -5.49
C ARG A 219 -13.14 -1.60 -6.45
N MET A 220 -13.64 -2.79 -6.15
CA MET A 220 -14.58 -3.56 -6.96
C MET A 220 -16.04 -3.25 -6.61
N GLY A 221 -16.86 -3.05 -7.63
CA GLY A 221 -18.32 -3.03 -7.53
C GLY A 221 -18.94 -4.43 -7.41
N PRO A 222 -20.27 -4.51 -7.32
CA PRO A 222 -21.00 -5.77 -7.38
C PRO A 222 -20.66 -6.56 -8.65
N GLY A 223 -20.46 -7.88 -8.53
CA GLY A 223 -20.12 -8.76 -9.66
C GLY A 223 -18.69 -8.65 -10.19
N GLN A 224 -17.98 -7.55 -9.95
CA GLN A 224 -16.60 -7.36 -10.44
C GLN A 224 -15.60 -8.24 -9.67
N ILE A 225 -14.58 -8.73 -10.38
CA ILE A 225 -13.54 -9.62 -9.85
C ILE A 225 -12.19 -8.92 -9.96
N PRO A 226 -11.40 -8.82 -8.87
CA PRO A 226 -10.06 -8.25 -8.93
C PRO A 226 -9.18 -8.91 -9.99
N GLY A 227 -8.44 -8.09 -10.74
CA GLY A 227 -7.54 -8.55 -11.81
C GLY A 227 -8.23 -8.87 -13.14
N GLN A 228 -9.57 -8.86 -13.21
CA GLN A 228 -10.32 -8.88 -14.47
C GLN A 228 -10.90 -7.51 -14.83
N THR A 229 -11.06 -6.64 -13.83
CA THR A 229 -11.60 -5.29 -13.98
C THR A 229 -10.74 -4.33 -13.20
N ILE A 230 -10.48 -3.16 -13.77
CA ILE A 230 -9.88 -2.04 -13.05
C ILE A 230 -11.00 -1.37 -12.25
N GLY A 231 -10.78 -1.27 -10.94
CA GLY A 231 -11.71 -0.68 -10.00
C GLY A 231 -11.84 0.84 -10.15
N SER A 232 -12.86 1.39 -9.49
CA SER A 232 -13.00 2.83 -9.36
C SER A 232 -13.69 3.20 -8.06
N VAL A 233 -13.46 4.44 -7.64
CA VAL A 233 -14.07 5.03 -6.45
C VAL A 233 -14.68 6.37 -6.80
N ASP A 234 -15.74 6.75 -6.09
CA ASP A 234 -16.24 8.11 -6.14
C ASP A 234 -15.52 9.00 -5.12
N ALA A 235 -15.29 10.26 -5.47
CA ALA A 235 -14.73 11.25 -4.55
C ALA A 235 -15.53 11.37 -3.23
N GLY A 236 -16.84 11.08 -3.23
CA GLY A 236 -17.65 11.00 -2.01
C GLY A 236 -17.16 9.97 -0.99
N GLU A 237 -16.75 8.78 -1.44
CA GLU A 237 -16.21 7.71 -0.57
C GLU A 237 -14.82 8.11 -0.04
N VAL A 238 -13.95 8.64 -0.90
CA VAL A 238 -12.63 9.18 -0.50
C VAL A 238 -12.77 10.31 0.52
N ASN A 239 -13.76 11.20 0.34
CA ASN A 239 -14.04 12.28 1.27
C ASN A 239 -14.58 11.79 2.62
N SER A 240 -15.30 10.67 2.65
CA SER A 240 -15.72 10.05 3.91
C SER A 240 -14.51 9.49 4.69
N VAL A 241 -13.54 8.88 3.99
CA VAL A 241 -12.27 8.48 4.61
C VAL A 241 -11.50 9.69 5.13
N SER A 242 -11.37 10.76 4.34
CA SER A 242 -10.60 11.95 4.73
C SER A 242 -11.19 12.67 5.94
N ARG A 243 -12.53 12.81 6.01
CA ARG A 243 -13.22 13.38 7.18
C ARG A 243 -13.05 12.51 8.43
N TRP A 244 -13.18 11.19 8.29
CA TRP A 244 -12.94 10.27 9.40
C TRP A 244 -11.51 10.36 9.91
N LEU A 245 -10.51 10.36 9.01
CA LEU A 245 -9.11 10.50 9.35
C LEU A 245 -8.80 11.84 10.03
N SER A 246 -9.42 12.94 9.58
CA SER A 246 -9.33 14.25 10.23
C SER A 246 -9.87 14.21 11.66
N GLY A 247 -10.99 13.50 11.90
CA GLY A 247 -11.52 13.22 13.22
C GLY A 247 -10.54 12.47 14.12
N VAL A 248 -9.89 11.41 13.61
CA VAL A 248 -8.84 10.68 14.33
C VAL A 248 -7.69 11.63 14.72
N ILE A 249 -7.24 12.48 13.80
CA ILE A 249 -6.15 13.44 14.07
C ILE A 249 -6.53 14.43 15.16
N ARG A 250 -7.74 15.01 15.08
CA ARG A 250 -8.23 16.00 16.05
C ARG A 250 -8.37 15.38 17.44
N THR A 251 -9.07 14.25 17.56
CA THR A 251 -9.32 13.58 18.85
C THR A 251 -8.02 13.18 19.55
N ASN A 252 -7.02 12.73 18.80
CA ASN A 252 -5.76 12.24 19.36
C ASN A 252 -4.63 13.29 19.34
N ARG A 253 -4.95 14.56 19.03
CA ARG A 253 -4.00 15.68 18.90
C ARG A 253 -2.76 15.31 18.06
N LEU A 254 -2.96 14.59 16.95
CA LEU A 254 -1.87 14.04 16.13
C LEU A 254 -1.25 15.09 15.20
N PRO A 255 -0.02 14.88 14.71
CA PRO A 255 0.47 15.63 13.56
C PRO A 255 -0.35 15.32 12.29
N GLN A 256 -0.10 16.11 11.24
CA GLN A 256 -0.71 15.92 9.93
C GLN A 256 -0.42 14.51 9.39
N LYS A 257 -1.42 13.87 8.77
CA LYS A 257 -1.27 12.58 8.07
C LYS A 257 -1.45 12.75 6.57
N LEU A 258 -0.75 11.93 5.79
CA LEU A 258 -1.03 11.80 4.36
C LEU A 258 -2.31 10.98 4.17
N LEU A 259 -3.05 11.33 3.12
CA LEU A 259 -4.01 10.47 2.45
C LEU A 259 -3.57 10.36 1.00
N VAL A 260 -2.84 9.29 0.67
CA VAL A 260 -2.40 9.02 -0.71
C VAL A 260 -3.55 8.33 -1.45
N ILE A 261 -3.80 8.75 -2.68
CA ILE A 261 -4.84 8.19 -3.54
C ILE A 261 -4.16 7.86 -4.87
N HIS A 262 -3.99 6.58 -5.15
CA HIS A 262 -3.33 6.10 -6.36
C HIS A 262 -4.26 6.19 -7.57
N GLN A 263 -3.72 6.59 -8.72
CA GLN A 263 -4.50 6.79 -9.94
C GLN A 263 -3.62 6.67 -11.19
N PHE A 264 -4.07 5.92 -12.21
CA PHE A 264 -3.36 5.82 -13.50
C PHE A 264 -4.24 5.91 -14.74
N THR A 265 -5.55 5.99 -14.56
CA THR A 265 -6.52 6.44 -15.55
C THR A 265 -7.46 7.47 -14.91
N SER A 266 -8.05 8.35 -15.73
CA SER A 266 -8.85 9.47 -15.25
C SER A 266 -10.17 9.06 -14.59
N ASP A 267 -10.69 7.88 -14.92
CA ASP A 267 -11.96 7.31 -14.48
C ASP A 267 -11.89 6.54 -13.15
N MET A 268 -10.69 6.16 -12.69
CA MET A 268 -10.50 5.49 -11.38
C MET A 268 -11.02 6.32 -10.19
N VAL A 269 -10.94 7.65 -10.27
CA VAL A 269 -11.47 8.56 -9.24
C VAL A 269 -12.53 9.44 -9.87
N ARG A 270 -13.79 9.01 -9.76
CA ARG A 270 -14.94 9.74 -10.30
C ARG A 270 -15.15 11.03 -9.51
N ARG A 271 -15.50 12.11 -10.22
CA ARG A 271 -15.68 13.46 -9.66
C ARG A 271 -14.47 13.95 -8.85
N ARG A 272 -13.24 13.59 -9.25
CA ARG A 272 -11.99 13.95 -8.56
C ARG A 272 -11.85 15.42 -8.18
N GLN A 273 -12.49 16.34 -8.91
CA GLN A 273 -12.52 17.77 -8.63
C GLN A 273 -13.25 18.13 -7.31
N THR A 274 -14.05 17.22 -6.73
CA THR A 274 -14.77 17.44 -5.47
C THR A 274 -14.02 16.87 -4.26
N LEU A 275 -12.80 16.34 -4.43
CA LEU A 275 -11.95 15.88 -3.33
C LEU A 275 -11.67 17.02 -2.34
N GLN A 276 -11.80 16.71 -1.05
CA GLN A 276 -11.70 17.65 0.06
C GLN A 276 -10.35 17.56 0.78
N ARG A 277 -9.97 18.65 1.46
CA ARG A 277 -8.74 18.76 2.28
C ARG A 277 -9.10 19.11 3.72
N PRO A 278 -9.65 18.17 4.51
CA PRO A 278 -10.05 18.47 5.88
C PRO A 278 -8.82 18.75 6.78
N PRO A 279 -8.99 19.48 7.89
CA PRO A 279 -7.89 19.83 8.79
C PRO A 279 -7.06 18.61 9.21
N GLY A 280 -5.73 18.76 9.20
CA GLY A 280 -4.80 17.69 9.58
C GLY A 280 -4.58 16.61 8.53
N VAL A 281 -5.38 16.53 7.46
CA VAL A 281 -5.15 15.58 6.37
C VAL A 281 -4.48 16.28 5.19
N ALA A 282 -3.47 15.64 4.61
CA ALA A 282 -2.82 16.09 3.39
C ALA A 282 -3.10 15.10 2.25
N PRO A 283 -4.14 15.35 1.43
CA PRO A 283 -4.42 14.52 0.27
C PRO A 283 -3.32 14.65 -0.79
N VAL A 284 -2.92 13.51 -1.34
CA VAL A 284 -1.97 13.39 -2.45
C VAL A 284 -2.63 12.53 -3.53
N LEU A 285 -2.74 13.07 -4.75
CA LEU A 285 -3.03 12.23 -5.90
C LEU A 285 -1.72 11.69 -6.45
N ASN A 286 -1.51 10.38 -6.35
CA ASN A 286 -0.31 9.72 -6.81
C ASN A 286 -0.53 9.12 -8.19
N VAL A 287 0.27 9.54 -9.17
CA VAL A 287 0.19 8.99 -10.53
C VAL A 287 0.89 7.64 -10.58
N ASP A 288 0.11 6.59 -10.79
CA ASP A 288 0.49 5.19 -10.58
C ASP A 288 0.50 4.32 -11.86
N GLY A 289 1.36 4.67 -12.82
CA GLY A 289 1.50 3.88 -14.05
C GLY A 289 2.94 3.62 -14.40
N PHE A 290 3.22 2.44 -14.95
CA PHE A 290 4.53 2.09 -15.49
C PHE A 290 4.62 2.41 -16.99
N GLY A 291 5.85 2.45 -17.50
CA GLY A 291 6.13 2.64 -18.92
C GLY A 291 7.46 3.34 -19.15
N ASP A 292 7.68 3.80 -20.36
CA ASP A 292 8.84 4.63 -20.65
C ASP A 292 8.69 6.07 -20.11
N GLN A 293 9.78 6.85 -20.18
CA GLN A 293 9.76 8.21 -19.65
C GLN A 293 8.76 9.15 -20.34
N ALA A 294 8.47 8.94 -21.62
CA ALA A 294 7.55 9.79 -22.38
C ALA A 294 6.10 9.49 -21.96
N GLN A 295 5.73 8.22 -21.89
CA GLN A 295 4.43 7.74 -21.42
C GLN A 295 4.16 8.23 -20.00
N LYS A 296 5.13 8.08 -19.09
CA LYS A 296 4.97 8.56 -17.70
C LYS A 296 4.84 10.08 -17.60
N LYS A 297 5.57 10.86 -18.41
CA LYS A 297 5.42 12.34 -18.46
C LYS A 297 4.06 12.75 -18.97
N ALA A 298 3.57 12.12 -20.05
CA ALA A 298 2.26 12.39 -20.61
C ALA A 298 1.18 12.12 -19.55
N LYS A 299 1.21 10.93 -18.94
CA LYS A 299 0.27 10.54 -17.88
C LYS A 299 0.33 11.44 -16.65
N TYR A 300 1.54 11.82 -16.21
CA TYR A 300 1.70 12.75 -15.10
C TYR A 300 1.11 14.13 -15.42
N THR A 301 1.24 14.60 -16.66
CA THR A 301 0.67 15.88 -17.10
C THR A 301 -0.86 15.84 -17.13
N GLU A 302 -1.44 14.73 -17.62
CA GLU A 302 -2.89 14.51 -17.69
C GLU A 302 -3.54 14.40 -16.30
N LEU A 303 -2.89 13.68 -15.38
CA LEU A 303 -3.48 13.34 -14.09
C LEU A 303 -3.14 14.34 -12.97
N SER A 304 -2.08 15.11 -13.13
CA SER A 304 -1.72 16.15 -12.15
C SER A 304 -2.77 17.27 -12.09
N GLN A 305 -2.94 17.85 -10.91
CA GLN A 305 -3.82 19.00 -10.73
C GLN A 305 -3.23 20.07 -9.82
N ARG A 306 -3.73 21.30 -9.96
CA ARG A 306 -3.23 22.48 -9.20
C ARG A 306 -3.76 22.56 -7.76
N ARG A 307 -4.93 21.97 -7.47
CA ARG A 307 -5.62 22.13 -6.17
C ARG A 307 -5.11 21.18 -5.10
N LEU A 308 -4.56 20.04 -5.50
CA LEU A 308 -4.03 19.01 -4.62
C LEU A 308 -2.53 18.85 -4.80
N THR A 309 -1.93 18.09 -3.88
CA THR A 309 -0.53 17.69 -4.00
C THR A 309 -0.44 16.51 -4.96
N ASN A 310 0.55 16.52 -5.85
CA ASN A 310 0.77 15.44 -6.81
C ASN A 310 1.92 14.54 -6.36
N GLY A 311 1.74 13.24 -6.60
CA GLY A 311 2.73 12.19 -6.40
C GLY A 311 3.10 11.51 -7.71
N PHE A 312 4.22 10.80 -7.71
CA PHE A 312 4.72 10.07 -8.87
C PHE A 312 5.28 8.72 -8.45
N LYS A 313 4.69 7.63 -8.96
CA LYS A 313 5.14 6.26 -8.72
C LYS A 313 6.15 5.83 -9.77
N LEU A 314 7.15 5.09 -9.33
CA LEU A 314 8.27 4.58 -10.12
C LEU A 314 8.40 3.08 -9.88
N PHE A 315 8.62 2.33 -10.95
CA PHE A 315 8.66 0.87 -10.92
C PHE A 315 10.05 0.39 -11.30
N TYR A 316 10.77 -0.26 -10.39
CA TYR A 316 12.17 -0.64 -10.63
C TYR A 316 12.35 -1.62 -11.78
N LYS A 317 11.37 -2.50 -12.04
CA LYS A 317 11.45 -3.52 -13.09
C LYS A 317 10.64 -3.13 -14.33
N GLU A 318 9.47 -2.53 -14.15
CA GLU A 318 8.48 -2.30 -15.19
C GLU A 318 8.73 -0.99 -15.96
N ASP A 319 9.34 0.02 -15.34
CA ASP A 319 9.71 1.25 -16.04
C ASP A 319 10.95 1.04 -16.90
N THR A 320 10.82 1.33 -18.20
CA THR A 320 11.99 1.37 -19.07
C THR A 320 12.69 2.72 -18.96
N ARG A 321 14.02 2.70 -18.75
CA ARG A 321 14.82 3.90 -18.49
C ARG A 321 14.26 4.72 -17.31
N LEU A 322 14.21 4.10 -16.13
CA LEU A 322 13.72 4.70 -14.88
C LEU A 322 14.17 6.16 -14.69
N PHE A 323 13.26 7.03 -14.23
CA PHE A 323 13.63 8.41 -13.90
C PHE A 323 14.68 8.45 -12.79
N SER A 324 15.72 9.25 -12.99
CA SER A 324 16.61 9.66 -11.91
C SER A 324 15.91 10.64 -10.95
N PRO A 325 16.32 10.70 -9.67
CA PRO A 325 15.78 11.67 -8.70
C PRO A 325 15.83 13.13 -9.19
N GLY A 326 16.89 13.49 -9.92
CA GLY A 326 17.03 14.83 -10.53
C GLY A 326 15.97 15.10 -11.60
N GLN A 327 15.65 14.10 -12.44
CA GLN A 327 14.59 14.23 -13.45
C GLN A 327 13.21 14.32 -12.81
N VAL A 328 12.92 13.51 -11.76
CA VAL A 328 11.64 13.58 -11.03
C VAL A 328 11.41 14.98 -10.44
N ARG A 329 12.43 15.59 -9.84
CA ARG A 329 12.33 16.96 -9.30
C ARG A 329 12.10 18.04 -10.37
N ARG A 330 12.38 17.75 -11.64
CA ARG A 330 12.16 18.67 -12.76
C ARG A 330 10.76 18.55 -13.38
N LEU A 331 9.99 17.51 -13.04
CA LEU A 331 8.60 17.39 -13.48
C LEU A 331 7.78 18.59 -13.01
N LYS A 332 6.75 18.95 -13.80
CA LYS A 332 5.87 20.08 -13.55
C LYS A 332 4.42 19.60 -13.48
N PRO A 333 3.69 19.81 -12.36
CA PRO A 333 4.19 20.33 -11.09
C PRO A 333 5.22 19.40 -10.44
N MET A 334 6.08 19.91 -9.54
CA MET A 334 7.09 19.05 -8.89
C MET A 334 6.40 18.05 -7.93
N PRO A 335 6.58 16.72 -8.09
CA PRO A 335 5.99 15.72 -7.21
C PRO A 335 6.46 15.92 -5.78
N ARG A 336 5.52 15.98 -4.82
CA ARG A 336 5.85 16.09 -3.39
C ARG A 336 5.79 14.75 -2.67
N PHE A 337 5.28 13.73 -3.35
CA PHE A 337 5.31 12.34 -2.94
C PHE A 337 5.93 11.55 -4.10
N VAL A 338 6.92 10.73 -3.81
CA VAL A 338 7.55 9.85 -4.79
C VAL A 338 7.61 8.47 -4.17
N VAL A 339 7.07 7.47 -4.83
CA VAL A 339 7.04 6.11 -4.32
C VAL A 339 7.69 5.17 -5.33
N TYR A 340 8.48 4.24 -4.82
CA TYR A 340 9.16 3.23 -5.61
C TYR A 340 8.60 1.84 -5.29
N GLU A 341 8.18 1.14 -6.34
CA GLU A 341 7.77 -0.26 -6.33
C GLU A 341 8.85 -1.14 -6.96
#